data_AF-A0A836G2U8-F1
#
_entry.id   AF-A0A836G2U8-F1
#
_cell.length_a   1.000
_cell.length_b   1.000
_cell.length_c   1.000
_cell.angle_alpha   90.00
_cell.angle_beta   90.00
_cell.angle_gamma   90.00
#
_symmetry.space_group_name_H-M   'P 1'
#
loop_
_entity.id
_entity.type
_entity.pdbx_description
1 polymer ?
#
loop_
_entity_poly.entity_id
_entity_poly.type
_entity_poly.pdbx_seq_one_letter_code
_entity_poly.pdbx_strand_id
1 'polypeptide(L)'
;MAALFRMNCMQSLRRGLALMSPKETTIYRRIATTSSRHDEIKGETKPVKRKWVSYGFSQENELEDRHALHQTMFVCVTIVFVMGCTVMAYLPDVRGKDWAQREAYLELRYREEHGLPPISPNYIDPSKIILPTDEELGDTEIII
;
A
#
# COMPACT_ATOMS: atom_id res chain seq x y z
N MET A 1 20.85 22.78 16.82
CA MET A 1 21.28 21.67 17.70
C MET A 1 21.08 20.37 16.92
N ALA A 2 22.18 19.76 16.45
CA ALA A 2 22.17 18.63 15.53
C ALA A 2 21.76 17.32 16.25
N ALA A 3 20.81 16.58 15.67
CA ALA A 3 20.36 15.29 16.20
C ALA A 3 21.29 14.16 15.73
N LEU A 4 22.08 13.62 16.65
CA LEU A 4 22.89 12.42 16.45
C LEU A 4 21.97 11.18 16.42
N PHE A 5 21.73 10.62 15.23
CA PHE A 5 21.09 9.32 15.08
C PHE A 5 22.07 8.21 15.52
N ARG A 6 21.83 7.62 16.70
CA ARG A 6 22.58 6.45 17.18
C ARG A 6 22.20 5.22 16.36
N MET A 7 23.03 4.83 15.41
CA MET A 7 22.98 3.50 14.78
C MET A 7 23.49 2.46 15.78
N ASN A 8 22.59 1.75 16.46
CA ASN A 8 22.95 0.59 17.28
C ASN A 8 22.10 -0.67 17.01
N CYS A 9 21.37 -0.70 15.89
CA CYS A 9 20.54 -1.83 15.48
C CYS A 9 21.24 -2.75 14.45
N MET A 10 22.52 -3.09 14.66
CA MET A 10 23.21 -4.09 13.84
C MET A 10 23.91 -5.21 14.63
N GLN A 11 23.84 -5.19 15.96
CA GLN A 11 24.44 -6.26 16.78
C GLN A 11 23.49 -7.45 17.03
N SER A 12 22.17 -7.26 16.92
CA SER A 12 21.19 -8.34 17.10
C SER A 12 21.13 -9.31 15.90
N LEU A 13 21.47 -8.84 14.69
CA LEU A 13 21.41 -9.68 13.49
C LEU A 13 22.55 -10.73 13.43
N ARG A 14 23.67 -10.50 14.11
CA ARG A 14 24.82 -11.42 14.08
C ARG A 14 24.61 -12.70 14.90
N ARG A 15 23.70 -12.71 15.88
CA ARG A 15 23.46 -13.91 16.71
C ARG A 15 22.48 -14.92 16.09
N GLY A 16 21.71 -14.52 15.07
CA GLY A 16 20.80 -15.43 14.37
C GLY A 16 21.46 -16.37 13.37
N LEU A 17 22.64 -16.00 12.83
CA LEU A 17 23.32 -16.80 11.80
C LEU A 17 24.03 -18.06 12.34
N ALA A 18 24.33 -18.12 13.64
CA ALA A 18 25.09 -19.23 14.22
C ALA A 18 24.25 -20.51 14.44
N LEU A 19 22.92 -20.46 14.28
CA LEU A 19 22.03 -21.61 14.39
C LEU A 19 21.76 -22.33 13.05
N MET A 20 22.33 -21.84 11.94
CA MET A 20 22.20 -22.46 10.60
C MET A 20 23.48 -23.15 10.12
N SER A 21 24.21 -23.83 11.01
CA SER A 21 25.11 -24.89 10.56
C SER A 21 24.25 -26.14 10.32
N PRO A 22 24.06 -26.61 9.07
CA PRO A 22 23.40 -27.88 8.84
C PRO A 22 24.32 -28.98 9.39
N LYS A 23 23.93 -29.59 10.52
CA LYS A 23 24.48 -30.89 10.89
C LYS A 23 23.90 -31.89 9.90
N GLU A 24 24.72 -32.33 8.95
CA GLU A 24 24.40 -33.49 8.10
C GLU A 24 24.35 -34.75 8.98
N THR A 25 23.20 -34.99 9.61
CA THR A 25 22.83 -36.30 10.14
C THR A 25 21.76 -36.85 9.23
N THR A 26 22.19 -37.47 8.13
CA THR A 26 21.29 -38.13 7.21
C THR A 26 20.86 -39.47 7.79
N ILE A 27 19.75 -39.43 8.54
CA ILE A 27 19.05 -40.65 8.96
C ILE A 27 18.22 -41.13 7.76
N TYR A 28 18.79 -42.01 6.96
CA TYR A 28 18.05 -42.71 5.92
C TYR A 28 17.18 -43.80 6.57
N ARG A 29 15.87 -43.57 6.70
CA ARG A 29 14.94 -44.70 6.86
C ARG A 29 14.88 -45.43 5.52
N ARG A 30 15.57 -46.57 5.42
CA ARG A 30 15.44 -47.50 4.30
C ARG A 30 14.04 -48.13 4.37
N ILE A 31 13.07 -47.52 3.69
CA ILE A 31 11.83 -48.22 3.34
C ILE A 31 12.21 -49.18 2.21
N ALA A 32 12.34 -50.46 2.54
CA ALA A 32 12.48 -51.51 1.53
C ALA A 32 11.12 -51.67 0.82
N THR A 33 10.87 -50.85 -0.18
CA THR A 33 9.82 -51.16 -1.16
C THR A 33 10.34 -52.29 -2.03
N THR A 34 9.51 -53.33 -2.18
CA THR A 34 9.79 -54.48 -3.03
C THR A 34 10.05 -54.02 -4.46
N SER A 35 11.03 -54.62 -5.14
CA SER A 35 11.34 -54.30 -6.53
C SER A 35 10.11 -54.59 -7.38
N SER A 36 9.49 -53.53 -7.90
CA SER A 36 8.40 -53.62 -8.86
C SER A 36 8.88 -54.43 -10.06
N ARG A 37 8.25 -55.58 -10.31
CA ARG A 37 8.47 -56.42 -11.49
C ARG A 37 7.86 -55.75 -12.73
N HIS A 38 8.49 -54.67 -13.18
CA HIS A 38 8.23 -54.07 -14.48
C HIS A 38 9.57 -53.71 -15.15
N ASP A 39 10.43 -54.71 -15.27
CA ASP A 39 11.41 -54.72 -16.36
C ASP A 39 10.85 -55.61 -17.48
N GLU A 40 11.11 -55.18 -18.72
CA GLU A 40 10.78 -55.84 -20.00
C GLU A 40 9.49 -55.41 -20.72
N ILE A 41 9.32 -54.10 -20.94
CA ILE A 41 8.93 -53.58 -22.28
C ILE A 41 9.73 -52.30 -22.54
N LYS A 42 10.97 -52.43 -23.06
CA LYS A 42 11.68 -51.33 -23.72
C LYS A 42 11.06 -51.09 -25.10
N GLY A 43 9.85 -50.55 -25.10
CA GLY A 43 9.32 -49.83 -26.26
C GLY A 43 9.59 -48.35 -26.02
N GLU A 44 10.19 -47.66 -27.00
CA GLU A 44 10.36 -46.21 -26.99
C GLU A 44 8.99 -45.51 -26.86
N THR A 45 8.51 -45.38 -25.63
CA THR A 45 7.39 -44.49 -25.32
C THR A 45 7.97 -43.09 -25.25
N LYS A 46 8.02 -42.42 -26.41
CA LYS A 46 8.21 -40.97 -26.46
C LYS A 46 7.25 -40.36 -25.42
N PRO A 47 7.73 -39.50 -24.50
CA PRO A 47 6.85 -38.93 -23.48
C PRO A 47 5.72 -38.22 -24.23
N VAL A 48 4.49 -38.70 -24.02
CA VAL A 48 3.31 -38.10 -24.63
C VAL A 48 3.23 -36.67 -24.11
N LYS A 49 3.69 -35.71 -24.92
CA LYS A 49 3.58 -34.29 -24.59
C LYS A 49 2.10 -34.00 -24.39
N ARG A 50 1.72 -33.66 -23.17
CA ARG A 50 0.33 -33.28 -22.84
C ARG A 50 -0.04 -32.12 -23.77
N LYS A 51 -1.20 -32.22 -24.41
CA LYS A 51 -1.74 -31.12 -25.21
C LYS A 51 -2.03 -29.95 -24.25
N TRP A 52 -1.18 -28.94 -24.29
CA TRP A 52 -1.34 -27.74 -23.48
C TRP A 52 -2.35 -26.80 -24.15
N VAL A 53 -3.00 -25.96 -23.35
CA VAL A 53 -3.94 -24.95 -23.81
C VAL A 53 -3.36 -23.60 -23.44
N SER A 54 -3.28 -22.69 -24.41
CA SER A 54 -2.78 -21.34 -24.21
C SER A 54 -3.71 -20.50 -23.32
N TYR A 55 -3.13 -19.71 -22.44
CA TYR A 55 -3.77 -18.70 -21.62
C TYR A 55 -4.00 -17.38 -22.38
N GLY A 56 -3.57 -17.30 -23.64
CA GLY A 56 -3.82 -16.19 -24.54
C GLY A 56 -2.66 -15.21 -24.73
N PHE A 57 -1.48 -15.47 -24.17
CA PHE A 57 -0.28 -14.64 -24.37
C PHE A 57 0.60 -15.15 -25.51
N SER A 58 0.74 -16.47 -25.65
CA SER A 58 1.44 -17.10 -26.78
C SER A 58 0.75 -18.40 -27.18
N GLN A 59 0.55 -18.61 -28.48
CA GLN A 59 -0.04 -19.84 -29.03
C GLN A 59 1.02 -20.89 -29.40
N GLU A 60 2.29 -20.49 -29.44
CA GLU A 60 3.38 -21.31 -29.99
C GLU A 60 4.23 -21.93 -28.87
N ASN A 61 4.50 -21.17 -27.79
CA ASN A 61 5.42 -21.58 -26.73
C ASN A 61 4.73 -21.64 -25.35
N GLU A 62 4.65 -22.85 -24.77
CA GLU A 62 4.02 -23.07 -23.46
C GLU A 62 4.73 -22.31 -22.32
N LEU A 63 6.07 -22.31 -22.34
CA LEU A 63 6.86 -21.70 -21.28
C LEU A 63 6.66 -20.18 -21.26
N GLU A 64 6.68 -19.55 -22.43
CA GLU A 64 6.48 -18.10 -22.56
C GLU A 64 5.08 -17.68 -22.14
N ASP A 65 4.06 -18.42 -22.57
CA ASP A 65 2.67 -18.15 -22.21
C ASP A 65 2.43 -18.24 -20.69
N ARG A 66 3.01 -19.26 -20.03
CA ARG A 66 2.95 -19.41 -18.57
C ARG A 66 3.73 -18.31 -17.86
N HIS A 67 4.93 -17.97 -18.33
CA HIS A 67 5.71 -16.89 -17.70
C HIS A 67 5.00 -15.55 -17.82
N ALA A 68 4.45 -15.22 -18.98
CA ALA A 68 3.69 -14.00 -19.22
C ALA A 68 2.43 -13.94 -18.33
N LEU A 69 1.68 -15.04 -18.18
CA LEU A 69 0.54 -15.09 -17.26
C LEU A 69 0.95 -14.79 -15.82
N HIS A 70 1.99 -15.46 -15.30
CA HIS A 70 2.40 -15.26 -13.90
C HIS A 70 2.93 -13.85 -13.68
N GLN A 71 3.70 -13.30 -14.63
CA GLN A 71 4.21 -11.94 -14.56
C GLN A 71 3.08 -10.91 -14.58
N THR A 72 2.13 -11.04 -15.50
CA THR A 72 1.00 -10.10 -15.61
C THR A 72 0.09 -10.16 -14.41
N MET A 73 -0.27 -11.36 -13.93
CA MET A 73 -1.09 -11.50 -12.72
C MET A 73 -0.37 -10.98 -11.48
N PHE A 74 0.93 -11.23 -11.34
CA PHE A 74 1.70 -10.70 -10.23
C PHE A 74 1.75 -9.16 -10.27
N VAL A 75 2.14 -8.56 -11.40
CA VAL A 75 2.27 -7.11 -11.50
C VAL A 75 0.91 -6.41 -11.36
N CYS A 76 -0.11 -6.85 -12.10
CA CYS A 76 -1.42 -6.20 -12.07
C CYS A 76 -2.11 -6.41 -10.72
N VAL A 77 -2.19 -7.65 -10.22
CA VAL A 77 -2.96 -7.94 -9.01
C VAL A 77 -2.19 -7.55 -7.76
N THR A 78 -0.93 -7.99 -7.62
CA THR A 78 -0.22 -7.77 -6.36
C THR A 78 0.40 -6.38 -6.26
N ILE A 79 1.02 -5.88 -7.33
CA ILE A 79 1.70 -4.58 -7.27
C ILE A 79 0.69 -3.44 -7.50
N VAL A 80 -0.04 -3.45 -8.62
CA VAL A 80 -0.94 -2.33 -8.93
C VAL A 80 -2.15 -2.32 -8.01
N PHE A 81 -2.90 -3.42 -7.90
CA PHE A 81 -4.09 -3.43 -7.05
C PHE A 81 -3.76 -3.48 -5.57
N VAL A 82 -3.06 -4.50 -5.06
CA VAL A 82 -2.87 -4.62 -3.61
C VAL A 82 -1.96 -3.51 -3.07
N MET A 83 -0.75 -3.35 -3.61
CA MET A 83 0.18 -2.34 -3.11
C MET A 83 -0.29 -0.91 -3.46
N GLY A 84 -0.81 -0.66 -4.66
CA GLY A 84 -1.36 0.64 -5.03
C GLY A 84 -2.55 1.06 -4.16
N CYS A 85 -3.52 0.16 -3.91
CA CYS A 85 -4.62 0.46 -2.99
C CYS A 85 -4.14 0.68 -1.56
N THR A 86 -3.13 -0.07 -1.11
CA THR A 86 -2.52 0.13 0.22
C THR A 86 -1.93 1.53 0.34
N VAL A 87 -1.17 1.98 -0.66
CA VAL A 87 -0.61 3.34 -0.67
C VAL A 87 -1.74 4.36 -0.61
N MET A 88 -2.77 4.22 -1.45
CA MET A 88 -3.91 5.16 -1.48
C MET A 88 -4.67 5.19 -0.15
N ALA A 89 -4.83 4.05 0.52
CA ALA A 89 -5.53 3.95 1.79
C ALA A 89 -4.76 4.60 2.96
N TYR A 90 -3.42 4.58 2.90
CA TYR A 90 -2.54 5.14 3.92
C TYR A 90 -1.86 6.44 3.48
N LEU A 91 -2.38 7.10 2.45
CA LEU A 91 -1.91 8.44 2.08
C LEU A 91 -2.11 9.38 3.26
N PRO A 92 -1.14 10.26 3.56
CA PRO A 92 -1.33 11.30 4.56
C PRO A 92 -2.48 12.20 4.14
N ASP A 93 -3.12 12.87 5.11
CA ASP A 93 -4.28 13.72 4.89
C ASP A 93 -3.97 14.87 3.90
N VAL A 94 -4.20 14.61 2.62
CA VAL A 94 -3.87 15.53 1.51
C VAL A 94 -4.75 16.78 1.54
N ARG A 95 -5.96 16.66 2.10
CA ARG A 95 -6.96 17.74 2.11
C ARG A 95 -7.06 18.44 3.46
N GLY A 96 -6.24 18.06 4.44
CA GLY A 96 -6.29 18.62 5.79
C GLY A 96 -7.61 18.36 6.52
N LYS A 97 -8.38 17.34 6.14
CA LYS A 97 -9.69 17.04 6.75
C LYS A 97 -9.57 16.60 8.20
N ASP A 98 -8.64 15.71 8.50
CA ASP A 98 -8.41 15.20 9.84
C ASP A 98 -7.86 16.31 10.74
N TRP A 99 -6.99 17.16 10.18
CA TRP A 99 -6.52 18.35 10.88
C TRP A 99 -7.66 19.33 11.16
N ALA A 100 -8.46 19.68 10.15
CA ALA A 100 -9.56 20.62 10.30
C ALA A 100 -10.61 20.13 11.30
N GLN A 101 -10.90 18.82 11.32
CA GLN A 101 -11.80 18.23 12.30
C GLN A 101 -11.24 18.34 13.73
N ARG A 102 -9.95 18.03 13.93
CA ARG A 102 -9.31 18.19 15.25
C ARG A 102 -9.33 19.63 15.71
N GLU A 103 -8.97 20.56 14.83
CA GLU A 103 -8.94 22.00 15.14
C GLU A 103 -10.34 22.52 15.49
N ALA A 104 -11.36 22.11 14.72
CA ALA A 104 -12.74 22.48 14.99
C ALA A 104 -13.22 22.04 16.38
N TYR A 105 -12.83 20.85 16.85
CA TYR A 105 -13.18 20.41 18.21
C TYR A 105 -12.51 21.27 19.29
N LEU A 106 -11.25 21.66 19.09
CA LEU A 106 -10.54 22.52 20.04
C LEU A 106 -11.18 23.91 20.13
N GLU A 107 -11.45 24.51 18.97
CA GLU A 107 -12.08 25.82 18.84
C GLU A 107 -13.52 25.84 19.39
N LEU A 108 -14.28 24.76 19.18
CA LEU A 108 -15.63 24.63 19.73
C LEU A 108 -15.61 24.55 21.26
N ARG A 109 -14.70 23.75 21.83
CA ARG A 109 -14.53 23.64 23.29
C ARG A 109 -14.16 24.98 23.92
N TYR A 110 -13.20 25.69 23.32
CA TYR A 110 -12.83 27.03 23.78
C TYR A 110 -14.03 27.97 23.80
N ARG A 111 -14.85 28.00 22.74
CA ARG A 111 -16.04 28.87 22.68
C ARG A 111 -17.11 28.47 23.69
N GLU A 112 -17.35 27.19 23.89
CA GLU A 112 -18.30 26.68 24.89
C GLU A 112 -17.90 27.09 26.31
N GLU A 113 -16.62 26.97 26.67
CA GLU A 113 -16.09 27.36 27.99
C GLU A 113 -16.21 28.86 28.26
N HIS A 114 -16.08 29.68 27.23
CA HIS A 114 -16.20 31.13 27.32
C HIS A 114 -17.65 31.62 27.09
N GLY A 115 -18.61 30.72 26.86
CA GLY A 115 -20.01 31.04 26.62
C GLY A 115 -20.29 31.81 25.32
N LEU A 116 -19.38 31.74 24.34
CA LEU A 116 -19.57 32.37 23.02
C LEU A 116 -20.47 31.51 22.12
N PRO A 117 -21.12 32.13 21.11
CA PRO A 117 -21.81 31.37 20.07
C PRO A 117 -20.82 30.44 19.34
N PRO A 118 -21.23 29.23 18.92
CA PRO A 118 -20.36 28.25 18.27
C PRO A 118 -19.64 28.77 17.01
N ILE A 119 -20.31 29.61 16.22
CA ILE A 119 -19.78 30.22 15.00
C ILE A 119 -20.15 31.71 15.04
N SER A 120 -19.19 32.58 14.77
CA SER A 120 -19.45 34.00 14.63
C SER A 120 -20.10 34.28 13.27
N PRO A 121 -21.16 35.11 13.19
CA PRO A 121 -21.76 35.49 11.92
C PRO A 121 -20.80 36.28 11.02
N ASN A 122 -19.99 37.13 11.65
CA ASN A 122 -18.98 37.92 10.97
C ASN A 122 -17.64 37.18 11.01
N TYR A 123 -17.07 36.90 9.84
CA TYR A 123 -15.72 36.34 9.71
C TYR A 123 -14.65 37.40 9.98
N ILE A 124 -14.89 38.64 9.53
CA ILE A 124 -14.02 39.79 9.74
C ILE A 124 -14.66 40.66 10.81
N ASP A 125 -13.83 41.18 11.71
CA ASP A 125 -14.25 42.20 12.67
C ASP A 125 -14.74 43.45 11.91
N PRO A 126 -16.01 43.86 12.06
CA PRO A 126 -16.58 45.00 11.33
C PRO A 126 -15.84 46.31 11.61
N SER A 127 -15.14 46.43 12.74
CA SER A 127 -14.33 47.61 13.05
C SER A 127 -13.11 47.77 12.14
N LYS A 128 -12.66 46.70 11.48
CA LYS A 128 -11.54 46.71 10.52
C LYS A 128 -11.98 47.02 9.09
N ILE A 129 -13.27 47.05 8.83
CA ILE A 129 -13.83 47.33 7.53
C ILE A 129 -14.16 48.83 7.48
N ILE A 130 -13.40 49.58 6.69
CA ILE A 130 -13.70 50.98 6.41
C ILE A 130 -14.64 51.00 5.21
N LEU A 131 -15.92 51.29 5.46
CA LEU A 131 -16.90 51.50 4.41
C LEU A 131 -16.70 52.92 3.84
N PRO A 132 -16.71 53.10 2.51
CA PRO A 132 -16.76 54.43 1.92
C PRO A 132 -18.04 55.14 2.37
N THR A 133 -18.00 56.46 2.48
CA THR A 133 -19.19 57.26 2.79
C THR A 133 -20.14 57.33 1.60
N ASP A 134 -21.43 57.56 1.85
CA ASP A 134 -22.46 57.63 0.81
C ASP A 134 -22.13 58.68 -0.29
N GLU A 135 -21.40 59.74 0.05
CA GLU A 135 -20.94 60.77 -0.90
C GLU A 135 -19.86 60.25 -1.87
N GLU A 136 -19.02 59.31 -1.44
CA GLU A 136 -18.00 58.67 -2.27
C GLU A 136 -18.59 57.55 -3.15
N LEU A 137 -19.77 57.04 -2.79
CA LEU A 137 -20.47 55.98 -3.52
C LEU A 137 -21.17 56.49 -4.80
N GLY A 138 -21.52 57.77 -4.87
CA GLY A 138 -22.17 58.38 -6.06
C GLY A 138 -23.41 57.61 -6.52
N ASP A 139 -23.54 57.39 -7.84
CA ASP A 139 -24.64 56.64 -8.47
C ASP A 139 -24.30 55.15 -8.68
N THR A 140 -23.45 54.56 -7.84
CA THR A 140 -23.08 53.15 -8.00
C THR A 140 -24.30 52.26 -7.73
N GLU A 141 -24.70 51.44 -8.71
CA GLU A 141 -25.81 50.50 -8.57
C GLU A 141 -25.54 49.51 -7.43
N ILE A 142 -26.40 49.53 -6.41
CA ILE A 142 -26.37 48.53 -5.33
C ILE A 142 -26.96 47.24 -5.88
N ILE A 143 -26.09 46.27 -6.17
CA ILE A 143 -26.51 44.92 -6.55
C ILE A 143 -26.79 44.15 -5.25
N ILE A 144 -28.07 43.82 -5.03
CA ILE A 144 -28.56 43.06 -3.86
C ILE A 144 -28.63 41.58 -4.20
#